data_AF-A0A7S2ZUG6-F1
#
_entry.id   AF-A0A7S2ZUG6-F1
#
_cell.length_a   1.000
_cell.length_b   1.000
_cell.length_c   1.000
_cell.angle_alpha   90.00
_cell.angle_beta   90.00
_cell.angle_gamma   90.00
#
_symmetry.space_group_name_H-M   'P 1'
#
loop_
_entity.id
_entity.type
_entity.pdbx_description
1 polymer ?
#
loop_
_entity_poly.entity_id
_entity_poly.type
_entity_poly.pdbx_seq_one_letter_code
_entity_poly.pdbx_strand_id
1 'polypeptide(L)'
;MVMDLSVTYLESLRDGICIRSPLLSKEICCEGSRSLGNCAGFVEWTTLVSGAFNLDTKVNLPFVGFLIPLLVAIGYVCCSAYLVQRFAPYAAGSGLSEVKAVLNGTVMSGFLSGWTLIIKVVGLGLSVSSGLNVGKEGPFVHLSSCLAFTISR
;
A
#
# COMPACT_ATOMS: atom_id res chain seq x y z
N MET A 1 9.21 5.24 -7.86
CA MET A 1 10.02 4.00 -7.89
C MET A 1 9.97 3.24 -6.58
N VAL A 2 10.54 3.73 -5.46
CA VAL A 2 10.50 2.99 -4.17
C VAL A 2 9.07 2.78 -3.67
N MET A 3 8.21 3.80 -3.86
CA MET A 3 6.79 3.74 -3.54
C MET A 3 6.07 2.65 -4.31
N ASP A 4 6.22 2.64 -5.63
CA ASP A 4 5.58 1.67 -6.51
C ASP A 4 6.01 0.25 -6.15
N LEU A 5 7.32 0.03 -5.89
CA LEU A 5 7.82 -1.27 -5.44
C LEU A 5 7.19 -1.71 -4.11
N SER A 6 7.10 -0.80 -3.13
CA SER A 6 6.50 -1.12 -1.83
C SER A 6 5.00 -1.43 -1.94
N VAL A 7 4.28 -0.72 -2.82
CA VAL A 7 2.86 -0.95 -3.09
C VAL A 7 2.68 -2.31 -3.77
N THR A 8 3.43 -2.60 -4.84
CA THR A 8 3.36 -3.89 -5.53
C THR A 8 3.69 -5.06 -4.61
N TYR A 9 4.62 -4.87 -3.66
CA TYR A 9 4.89 -5.87 -2.63
C TYR A 9 3.71 -6.07 -1.67
N LEU A 10 3.12 -4.99 -1.16
CA LEU A 10 1.97 -5.03 -0.25
C LEU A 10 0.70 -5.59 -0.93
N GLU A 11 0.52 -5.32 -2.22
CA GLU A 11 -0.51 -5.92 -3.07
C GLU A 11 -0.28 -7.43 -3.20
N SER A 12 0.96 -7.85 -3.51
CA SER A 12 1.31 -9.27 -3.58
C SER A 12 1.06 -9.98 -2.23
N LEU A 13 1.41 -9.33 -1.13
CA LEU A 13 1.19 -9.84 0.23
C LEU A 13 -0.28 -9.90 0.60
N ARG A 14 -1.13 -9.03 0.05
CA ARG A 14 -2.59 -9.07 0.25
C ARG A 14 -3.21 -10.30 -0.41
N ASP A 15 -2.69 -10.72 -1.55
CA ASP A 15 -3.23 -11.85 -2.32
C ASP A 15 -2.69 -13.20 -1.84
N GLY A 16 -1.43 -13.26 -1.43
CA GLY A 16 -0.80 -14.50 -1.01
C GLY A 16 0.63 -14.35 -0.54
N ILE A 17 1.35 -15.47 -0.49
CA ILE A 17 2.76 -15.51 -0.10
C ILE A 17 3.56 -16.42 -1.00
N CYS A 18 4.83 -16.08 -1.21
CA CYS A 18 5.76 -16.91 -1.95
C CYS A 18 6.39 -17.95 -1.01
N ILE A 19 6.42 -19.22 -1.42
CA ILE A 19 6.87 -20.35 -0.57
C ILE A 19 8.39 -20.29 -0.34
N ARG A 20 9.15 -19.77 -1.32
CA ARG A 20 10.62 -19.67 -1.23
C ARG A 20 11.07 -18.61 -0.22
N SER A 21 10.37 -17.48 -0.20
CA SER A 21 10.73 -16.34 0.63
C SER A 21 9.53 -15.40 0.76
N PRO A 22 9.08 -15.07 1.98
CA PRO A 22 7.88 -14.28 2.21
C PRO A 22 8.00 -12.81 1.78
N LEU A 23 9.24 -12.30 1.66
CA LEU A 23 9.55 -10.90 1.36
C LEU A 23 9.59 -10.57 -0.15
N LEU A 24 9.17 -11.51 -1.01
CA LEU A 24 9.30 -11.38 -2.46
C LEU A 24 7.95 -11.06 -3.11
N SER A 25 7.92 -10.09 -4.04
CA SER A 25 6.71 -9.80 -4.81
C SER A 25 6.33 -10.96 -5.72
N LYS A 26 5.05 -11.04 -6.10
CA LYS A 26 4.52 -12.08 -7.00
C LYS A 26 5.27 -12.12 -8.34
N GLU A 27 5.63 -10.96 -8.88
CA GLU A 27 6.33 -10.87 -10.16
C GLU A 27 7.70 -11.53 -10.11
N ILE A 28 8.47 -11.26 -9.05
CA ILE A 28 9.81 -11.80 -8.86
C ILE A 28 9.74 -13.28 -8.44
N CYS A 29 8.73 -13.66 -7.66
CA CYS A 29 8.47 -15.05 -7.28
C CYS A 29 8.18 -15.94 -8.51
N CYS A 30 7.50 -15.39 -9.53
CA CYS A 30 7.12 -16.11 -10.74
C CYS A 30 8.04 -15.86 -11.95
N GLU A 31 9.11 -15.07 -11.79
CA GLU A 31 10.05 -14.68 -12.85
C GLU A 31 10.59 -15.90 -13.64
N GLY A 32 10.97 -16.97 -12.94
CA GLY A 32 11.51 -18.20 -13.55
C GLY A 32 10.47 -19.17 -14.12
N SER A 33 9.17 -18.94 -13.91
CA SER A 33 8.08 -19.85 -14.29
C SER A 33 7.19 -19.30 -15.42
N ARG A 34 7.53 -18.12 -15.99
CA ARG A 34 6.75 -17.47 -17.05
C ARG A 34 6.59 -18.30 -18.33
N SER A 35 7.49 -19.24 -18.59
CA SER A 35 7.46 -20.07 -19.80
C SER A 35 6.48 -21.25 -19.73
N LEU A 36 5.94 -21.59 -18.56
CA LEU A 36 5.06 -22.76 -18.36
C LEU A 36 3.61 -22.38 -18.01
N GLY A 37 3.26 -21.09 -18.02
CA GLY A 37 1.90 -20.58 -17.76
C GLY A 37 1.39 -20.71 -16.33
N ASN A 38 2.00 -21.57 -15.50
CA ASN A 38 1.63 -21.82 -14.12
C ASN A 38 2.75 -21.41 -13.15
N CYS A 39 2.40 -20.64 -12.13
CA CYS A 39 3.30 -20.31 -11.03
C CYS A 39 2.95 -21.15 -9.81
N ALA A 40 3.65 -22.28 -9.61
CA ALA A 40 3.46 -23.14 -8.44
C ALA A 40 4.11 -22.58 -7.15
N GLY A 41 4.90 -21.50 -7.28
CA GLY A 41 5.65 -20.91 -6.17
C GLY A 41 4.89 -19.89 -5.32
N PHE A 42 3.74 -19.42 -5.80
CA PHE A 42 2.91 -18.42 -5.12
C PHE A 42 1.62 -19.07 -4.63
N VAL A 43 1.36 -18.97 -3.33
CA VAL A 43 0.19 -19.59 -2.71
C VAL A 43 -0.74 -18.49 -2.21
N GLU A 44 -1.97 -18.50 -2.70
CA GLU A 44 -3.00 -17.54 -2.30
C GLU A 44 -3.51 -17.83 -0.89
N TRP A 45 -3.85 -16.79 -0.14
CA TRP A 45 -4.39 -16.93 1.22
C TRP A 45 -5.67 -17.78 1.26
N THR A 46 -6.44 -17.73 0.19
CA THR A 46 -7.67 -18.52 0.00
C THR A 46 -7.40 -20.02 0.13
N THR A 47 -6.32 -20.50 -0.51
CA THR A 47 -5.92 -21.91 -0.50
C THR A 47 -5.28 -22.32 0.84
N LEU A 48 -4.51 -21.42 1.47
CA LEU A 48 -3.91 -21.67 2.78
C LEU A 48 -4.96 -21.75 3.89
N VAL A 49 -5.90 -20.80 3.93
CA VAL A 49 -6.90 -20.73 5.00
C VAL A 49 -7.94 -21.84 4.85
N SER A 50 -8.38 -22.15 3.63
CA SER A 50 -9.28 -23.28 3.39
C SER A 50 -8.66 -24.61 3.82
N GLY A 51 -7.37 -24.83 3.52
CA GLY A 51 -6.62 -26.00 3.98
C GLY A 51 -6.41 -26.03 5.50
N ALA A 52 -6.12 -24.88 6.12
CA ALA A 52 -5.86 -24.80 7.57
C ALA A 52 -7.10 -25.10 8.43
N PHE A 53 -8.29 -24.68 7.98
CA PHE A 53 -9.53 -24.82 8.76
C PHE A 53 -10.42 -26.01 8.30
N ASN A 54 -9.95 -26.87 7.38
CA ASN A 54 -10.73 -27.99 6.82
C ASN A 54 -12.14 -27.58 6.33
N LEU A 55 -12.28 -26.38 5.74
CA LEU A 55 -13.57 -25.93 5.20
C LEU A 55 -13.86 -26.64 3.88
N ASP A 56 -15.06 -27.23 3.77
CA ASP A 56 -15.50 -27.94 2.56
C ASP A 56 -15.51 -27.01 1.34
N THR A 57 -14.72 -27.37 0.34
CA THR A 57 -14.36 -26.58 -0.85
C THR A 57 -15.53 -26.32 -1.81
N LYS A 58 -16.68 -27.01 -1.68
CA LYS A 58 -17.78 -26.87 -2.67
C LYS A 58 -18.74 -25.69 -2.43
N VAL A 59 -18.81 -25.18 -1.21
CA VAL A 59 -19.75 -24.10 -0.83
C VAL A 59 -19.03 -22.82 -0.38
N ASN A 60 -17.81 -22.94 0.15
CA ASN A 60 -17.08 -21.83 0.78
C ASN A 60 -16.09 -21.10 -0.16
N LEU A 61 -15.82 -21.63 -1.36
CA LEU A 61 -14.82 -21.08 -2.28
C LEU A 61 -15.06 -19.59 -2.67
N PRO A 62 -16.27 -19.16 -3.09
CA PRO A 62 -16.50 -17.76 -3.45
C PRO A 62 -16.56 -16.85 -2.22
N PHE A 63 -17.02 -17.36 -1.08
CA PHE A 63 -17.16 -16.58 0.15
C PHE A 63 -15.82 -16.31 0.80
N VAL A 64 -14.98 -17.33 0.93
CA VAL A 64 -13.61 -17.23 1.46
C VAL A 64 -12.71 -16.45 0.50
N GLY A 65 -12.89 -16.66 -0.81
CA GLY A 65 -12.18 -15.94 -1.87
C GLY A 65 -12.40 -14.43 -1.84
N PHE A 66 -13.56 -13.97 -1.37
CA PHE A 66 -13.87 -12.55 -1.25
C PHE A 66 -13.59 -12.00 0.15
N LEU A 67 -13.99 -12.72 1.20
CA LEU A 67 -13.92 -12.22 2.57
C LEU A 67 -12.49 -12.02 3.07
N ILE A 68 -11.58 -12.93 2.79
CA ILE A 68 -10.19 -12.81 3.28
C ILE A 68 -9.50 -11.56 2.70
N PRO A 69 -9.41 -11.38 1.37
CA PRO A 69 -8.77 -10.19 0.81
C PRO A 69 -9.54 -8.89 1.14
N LEU A 70 -10.84 -8.97 1.43
CA LEU A 70 -11.62 -7.84 1.94
C LEU A 70 -11.21 -7.47 3.37
N LEU A 71 -11.10 -8.44 4.28
CA LEU A 71 -10.68 -8.20 5.67
C LEU A 71 -9.25 -7.65 5.73
N VAL A 72 -8.34 -8.17 4.91
CA VAL A 72 -6.97 -7.65 4.79
C VAL A 72 -6.98 -6.21 4.26
N ALA A 73 -7.79 -5.91 3.24
CA ALA A 73 -7.94 -4.56 2.72
C ALA A 73 -8.46 -3.57 3.78
N ILE A 74 -9.49 -3.97 4.54
CA ILE A 74 -10.01 -3.17 5.65
C ILE A 74 -8.92 -2.94 6.70
N GLY A 75 -8.15 -3.98 7.05
CA GLY A 75 -7.01 -3.86 7.96
C GLY A 75 -5.98 -2.83 7.52
N TYR A 76 -5.63 -2.81 6.22
CA TYR A 76 -4.70 -1.84 5.65
C TYR A 76 -5.24 -0.40 5.74
N VAL A 77 -6.52 -0.19 5.40
CA VAL A 77 -7.16 1.13 5.48
C VAL A 77 -7.27 1.60 6.93
N CYS A 78 -7.68 0.74 7.86
CA CYS A 78 -7.75 1.06 9.28
C CYS A 78 -6.37 1.42 9.85
N CYS A 79 -5.32 0.67 9.49
CA CYS A 79 -3.95 0.96 9.89
C CYS A 79 -3.48 2.31 9.34
N SER A 80 -3.72 2.57 8.06
CA SER A 80 -3.42 3.86 7.40
C SER A 80 -4.14 5.02 8.09
N ALA A 81 -5.44 4.90 8.30
CA ALA A 81 -6.25 5.93 8.96
C ALA A 81 -5.80 6.17 10.40
N TYR A 82 -5.44 5.12 11.14
CA TYR A 82 -4.91 5.23 12.50
C TYR A 82 -3.57 5.97 12.53
N LEU A 83 -2.65 5.61 11.63
CA LEU A 83 -1.32 6.26 11.53
C LEU A 83 -1.45 7.76 11.23
N VAL A 84 -2.27 8.11 10.23
CA VAL A 84 -2.49 9.52 9.85
C VAL A 84 -3.14 10.30 10.99
N GLN A 85 -4.21 9.77 11.59
CA GLN A 85 -4.93 10.49 12.66
C GLN A 85 -4.10 10.68 13.93
N ARG A 86 -3.24 9.72 14.29
CA ARG A 86 -2.50 9.77 15.55
C ARG A 86 -1.18 10.52 15.44
N PHE A 87 -0.47 10.40 14.33
CA PHE A 87 0.88 10.94 14.21
C PHE A 87 0.97 12.22 13.37
N ALA A 88 0.10 12.39 12.36
CA ALA A 88 0.18 13.53 11.44
C ALA A 88 -1.18 13.83 10.78
N PRO A 89 -2.13 14.49 11.48
CA PRO A 89 -3.44 14.81 10.90
C PRO A 89 -3.33 15.71 9.65
N TYR A 90 -2.28 16.53 9.56
CA TYR A 90 -1.98 17.36 8.40
C TYR A 90 -1.54 16.56 7.15
N ALA A 91 -1.29 15.25 7.27
CA ALA A 91 -0.99 14.39 6.13
C ALA A 91 -2.23 13.96 5.35
N ALA A 92 -3.44 14.22 5.87
CA ALA A 92 -4.69 13.85 5.21
C ALA A 92 -4.87 14.55 3.86
N GLY A 93 -5.41 13.84 2.87
CA GLY A 93 -5.68 14.37 1.54
C GLY A 93 -4.45 14.47 0.62
N SER A 94 -4.65 15.04 -0.58
CA SER A 94 -3.62 15.08 -1.64
C SER A 94 -2.46 16.02 -1.30
N GLY A 95 -2.72 17.15 -0.62
CA GLY A 95 -1.70 18.16 -0.30
C GLY A 95 -1.40 19.14 -1.44
N LEU A 96 -2.04 19.01 -2.61
CA LEU A 96 -1.74 19.85 -3.77
C LEU A 96 -2.24 21.29 -3.60
N SER A 97 -3.41 21.46 -2.99
CA SER A 97 -3.97 22.77 -2.63
C SER A 97 -3.09 23.50 -1.62
N GLU A 98 -2.52 22.74 -0.68
CA GLU A 98 -1.71 23.21 0.43
C GLU A 98 -0.31 23.60 -0.06
N VAL A 99 0.30 22.81 -0.96
CA VAL A 99 1.56 23.20 -1.64
C VAL A 99 1.37 24.50 -2.42
N LYS A 100 0.27 24.66 -3.17
CA LYS A 100 -0.03 25.92 -3.87
C LYS A 100 -0.19 27.09 -2.90
N ALA A 101 -0.82 26.87 -1.76
CA ALA A 101 -1.00 27.90 -0.73
C ALA A 101 0.35 28.34 -0.15
N VAL A 102 1.28 27.40 0.08
CA VAL A 102 2.64 27.71 0.54
C VAL A 102 3.41 28.51 -0.50
N LEU A 103 3.32 28.14 -1.78
CA LEU A 103 3.93 28.89 -2.89
C LEU A 103 3.35 30.31 -3.03
N ASN A 104 2.09 30.50 -2.65
CA ASN A 104 1.43 31.82 -2.63
C ASN A 104 1.75 32.65 -1.37
N GLY A 105 2.64 32.15 -0.49
CA GLY A 105 3.12 32.86 0.70
C GLY A 105 2.39 32.53 2.00
N THR A 106 1.45 31.58 2.01
CA THR A 106 0.80 31.15 3.27
C THR A 106 1.61 30.07 3.97
N VAL A 107 2.21 30.41 5.11
CA VAL A 107 3.07 29.47 5.85
C VAL A 107 2.20 28.57 6.75
N MET A 108 2.16 27.27 6.44
CA MET A 108 1.46 26.27 7.26
C MET A 108 2.47 25.50 8.11
N SER A 109 2.47 25.73 9.43
CA SER A 109 3.39 25.07 10.36
C SER A 109 3.15 23.56 10.38
N GLY A 110 4.19 22.77 10.11
CA GLY A 110 4.13 21.29 10.18
C GLY A 110 3.75 20.60 8.87
N PHE A 111 3.34 21.33 7.83
CA PHE A 111 3.02 20.74 6.52
C PHE A 111 4.27 20.24 5.78
N LEU A 112 5.37 21.03 5.81
CA LEU A 112 6.67 20.67 5.22
C LEU A 112 7.57 19.85 6.16
N SER A 113 7.04 19.34 7.28
CA SER A 113 7.87 18.52 8.17
C SER A 113 8.11 17.14 7.52
N GLY A 114 9.37 16.69 7.53
CA GLY A 114 9.75 15.38 7.00
C GLY A 114 9.00 14.23 7.66
N TRP A 115 8.55 14.40 8.90
CA TRP A 115 7.74 13.41 9.62
C TRP A 115 6.33 13.23 9.02
N THR A 116 5.64 14.34 8.76
CA THR A 116 4.31 14.38 8.12
C THR A 116 4.37 13.73 6.75
N LEU A 117 5.47 13.96 6.04
CA LEU A 117 5.74 13.37 4.75
C LEU A 117 5.88 11.86 4.83
N ILE A 118 6.71 11.32 5.73
CA ILE A 118 6.89 9.87 5.89
C ILE A 118 5.55 9.18 6.17
N ILE A 119 4.72 9.76 7.05
CA ILE A 119 3.40 9.20 7.37
C ILE A 119 2.46 9.26 6.17
N LYS A 120 2.49 10.35 5.40
CA LYS A 120 1.71 10.49 4.18
C LYS A 120 2.06 9.41 3.17
N VAL A 121 3.35 9.19 2.96
CA VAL A 121 3.91 8.15 2.09
C VAL A 121 3.41 6.76 2.48
N VAL A 122 3.57 6.38 3.75
CA VAL A 122 3.17 5.06 4.27
C VAL A 122 1.64 4.89 4.21
N GLY A 123 0.89 5.90 4.63
CA GLY A 123 -0.58 5.88 4.63
C GLY A 123 -1.15 5.73 3.23
N LEU A 124 -0.60 6.45 2.24
CA LEU A 124 -0.99 6.31 0.84
C LEU A 124 -0.64 4.94 0.27
N GLY A 125 0.55 4.40 0.58
CA GLY A 125 0.96 3.07 0.14
C GLY A 125 -0.02 2.00 0.61
N LEU A 126 -0.40 2.02 1.89
CA LEU A 126 -1.39 1.11 2.47
C LEU A 126 -2.78 1.27 1.83
N SER A 127 -3.23 2.52 1.60
CA SER A 127 -4.51 2.80 0.97
C SER A 127 -4.57 2.30 -0.48
N VAL A 128 -3.53 2.53 -1.28
CA VAL A 128 -3.46 2.05 -2.66
C VAL A 128 -3.42 0.51 -2.69
N SER A 129 -2.62 -0.11 -1.83
CA SER A 129 -2.49 -1.58 -1.76
C SER A 129 -3.79 -2.29 -1.35
N SER A 130 -4.68 -1.60 -0.63
CA SER A 130 -6.01 -2.11 -0.28
C SER A 130 -6.99 -2.13 -1.46
N GLY A 131 -6.62 -1.55 -2.61
CA GLY A 131 -7.44 -1.47 -3.81
C GLY A 131 -8.32 -0.22 -3.90
N LEU A 132 -8.09 0.80 -3.05
CA LEU A 132 -8.78 2.08 -3.23
C LEU A 132 -8.25 2.79 -4.47
N ASN A 133 -9.16 3.36 -5.25
CA ASN A 133 -8.83 4.15 -6.43
C ASN A 133 -8.35 5.55 -6.00
N VAL A 134 -7.09 5.65 -5.56
CA VAL A 134 -6.44 6.90 -5.12
C VAL A 134 -5.34 7.28 -6.09
N GLY A 135 -5.33 8.52 -6.55
CA GLY A 135 -4.30 9.04 -7.43
C GLY A 135 -2.95 9.24 -6.71
N LYS A 136 -1.89 8.63 -7.23
CA LYS A 136 -0.51 8.75 -6.73
C LYS A 136 0.23 10.04 -7.15
N GLU A 137 -0.36 10.81 -8.07
CA GLU A 137 0.29 11.97 -8.70
C GLU A 137 0.43 13.17 -7.74
N GLY A 138 -0.61 13.48 -6.95
CA GLY A 138 -0.58 14.61 -6.00
C GLY A 138 0.48 14.48 -4.90
N PRO A 139 0.58 13.32 -4.22
CA PRO A 139 1.61 13.07 -3.20
C PRO A 139 3.05 13.16 -3.73
N PHE A 140 3.28 12.80 -4.99
CA PHE A 140 4.61 12.84 -5.59
C PHE A 140 5.15 14.27 -5.71
N VAL A 141 4.29 15.24 -6.06
CA VAL A 141 4.64 16.67 -6.13
C VAL A 141 4.93 17.26 -4.74
N HIS A 142 4.19 16.83 -3.72
CA HIS A 142 4.48 17.25 -2.35
C HIS A 142 5.83 16.68 -1.88
N LEU A 143 6.14 15.43 -2.24
CA LEU A 143 7.42 14.80 -1.93
C LEU A 143 8.60 15.53 -2.53
N SER A 144 8.55 15.89 -3.81
CA SER A 144 9.61 16.66 -4.45
C SER A 144 9.79 18.05 -3.82
N SER A 145 8.70 18.70 -3.42
CA SER A 145 8.73 20.03 -2.78
C SER A 145 9.43 19.99 -1.41
N CYS A 146 9.11 18.99 -0.58
CA CYS A 146 9.76 18.80 0.71
C CYS A 146 11.22 18.39 0.59
N LEU A 147 11.58 17.55 -0.40
CA LEU A 147 12.97 17.22 -0.70
C LEU A 147 13.75 18.48 -1.11
N ALA A 148 13.20 19.27 -2.03
CA ALA A 148 13.83 20.52 -2.48
C ALA A 148 14.07 21.47 -1.31
N PHE A 149 13.08 21.65 -0.43
CA PHE A 149 13.21 22.47 0.77
C PHE A 149 14.29 21.96 1.74
N THR A 150 14.42 20.64 1.89
CA THR A 150 15.42 20.01 2.77
C THR A 150 16.84 20.15 2.20
N ILE A 151 17.00 20.07 0.88
CA ILE A 151 18.29 20.23 0.20
C ILE A 151 18.70 21.70 0.11
N SER A 152 17.74 22.62 -0.03
CA SER A 152 18.02 24.06 -0.10
C SER A 152 18.41 24.70 1.23
N ARG A 153 18.35 23.94 2.33
CA ARG A 153 18.68 24.40 3.68
C ARG A 153 20.10 24.00 4.05
#